data_AF-A0A0S8IPF6-F1
#
_entry.id   AF-A0A0S8IPF6-F1
#
_cell.length_a   1.000
_cell.length_b   1.000
_cell.length_c   1.000
_cell.angle_alpha   90.00
_cell.angle_beta   90.00
_cell.angle_gamma   90.00
#
_symmetry.space_group_name_H-M   'P 1'
#
loop_
_entity.id
_entity.type
_entity.pdbx_description
1 polymer ?
#
loop_
_entity_poly.entity_id
_entity_poly.type
_entity_poly.pdbx_seq_one_letter_code
_entity_poly.pdbx_strand_id
1 'polypeptide(L)'
;MHHSATDEGDALSINGMHHRRGFKGLGYHFVINNGSTHGKIDGQIEASPRWLKQQDGAHCKASGMNHQGIGICLVGNFSKERVSRNQMDSLVYLVNTLKKYYKIPASRILGHGQVPGARTECPGNYFPWSEFKSRLR
;
A
#
# COMPACT_ATOMS: atom_id res chain seq x y z
N MET A 1 4.72 -1.65 2.16
CA MET A 1 4.30 -0.48 1.35
C MET A 1 4.38 -0.83 -0.11
N HIS A 2 3.34 -0.49 -0.87
CA HIS A 2 3.20 -0.80 -2.29
C HIS A 2 2.76 0.43 -3.08
N HIS A 3 3.02 0.41 -4.39
CA HIS A 3 2.38 1.28 -5.37
C HIS A 3 1.51 0.44 -6.31
N SER A 4 0.54 1.03 -7.00
CA SER A 4 -0.27 0.31 -7.99
C SER A 4 0.49 0.08 -9.30
N ALA A 5 1.57 0.84 -9.55
CA ALA A 5 2.28 0.93 -10.83
C ALA A 5 1.37 1.39 -11.98
N THR A 6 0.33 2.16 -11.64
CA THR A 6 -0.63 2.77 -12.55
C THR A 6 -0.77 4.24 -12.20
N ASP A 7 -0.99 5.09 -13.20
CA ASP A 7 -1.20 6.53 -12.97
C ASP A 7 -2.62 6.80 -12.43
N GLU A 8 -3.55 5.89 -12.73
CA GLU A 8 -4.94 5.97 -12.30
C GLU A 8 -5.42 4.69 -11.60
N GLY A 9 -6.52 4.80 -10.86
CA GLY A 9 -7.27 3.68 -10.31
C GLY A 9 -7.74 3.89 -8.87
N ASP A 10 -8.51 2.92 -8.39
CA ASP A 10 -9.05 2.85 -7.04
C ASP A 10 -9.11 1.40 -6.56
N ALA A 11 -9.63 1.16 -5.36
CA ALA A 11 -9.75 -0.21 -4.82
C ALA A 11 -10.55 -1.15 -5.73
N LEU A 12 -11.63 -0.66 -6.38
CA LEU A 12 -12.48 -1.46 -7.25
C LEU A 12 -11.77 -1.83 -8.57
N SER A 13 -11.06 -0.88 -9.17
CA SER A 13 -10.30 -1.07 -10.40
C SER A 13 -9.14 -2.04 -10.18
N ILE A 14 -8.42 -1.89 -9.06
CA ILE A 14 -7.34 -2.83 -8.67
C ILE A 14 -7.91 -4.22 -8.38
N ASN A 15 -9.08 -4.32 -7.75
CA ASN A 15 -9.77 -5.60 -7.55
C ASN A 15 -10.05 -6.31 -8.89
N GLY A 16 -10.58 -5.59 -9.88
CA GLY A 16 -10.80 -6.12 -11.22
C GLY A 16 -9.51 -6.60 -11.90
N MET A 17 -8.43 -5.81 -11.81
CA MET A 17 -7.11 -6.21 -12.31
C MET A 17 -6.58 -7.48 -11.63
N HIS A 18 -6.74 -7.58 -10.31
CA HIS A 18 -6.31 -8.74 -9.54
C HIS A 18 -7.10 -10.00 -9.92
N HIS A 19 -8.41 -9.91 -10.11
CA HIS A 19 -9.21 -11.03 -10.60
C HIS A 19 -8.75 -11.52 -11.97
N ARG A 20 -8.46 -10.61 -12.91
CA ARG A 20 -7.90 -10.97 -14.23
C ARG A 20 -6.55 -11.70 -14.13
N ARG A 21 -5.81 -11.49 -13.03
CA ARG A 21 -4.54 -12.17 -12.73
C ARG A 21 -4.72 -13.44 -11.89
N GLY A 22 -5.95 -13.90 -11.67
CA GLY A 22 -6.28 -15.12 -10.92
C GLY A 22 -6.34 -14.95 -9.41
N PHE A 23 -6.35 -13.71 -8.90
CA PHE A 23 -6.42 -13.47 -7.45
C PHE A 23 -7.88 -13.59 -6.99
N LYS A 24 -8.06 -14.02 -5.74
CA LYS A 24 -9.37 -14.02 -5.08
C LYS A 24 -9.64 -12.63 -4.46
N GLY A 25 -9.74 -11.62 -5.32
CA GLY A 25 -10.02 -10.22 -4.98
C GLY A 25 -8.79 -9.32 -4.77
N LEU A 26 -9.04 -8.10 -4.28
CA LEU A 26 -8.02 -7.10 -3.95
C LEU A 26 -6.98 -7.70 -2.99
N GLY A 27 -5.70 -7.52 -3.34
CA GLY A 27 -4.59 -8.20 -2.66
C GLY A 27 -4.02 -7.41 -1.47
N TYR A 28 -4.31 -6.12 -1.42
CA TYR A 28 -3.90 -5.22 -0.34
C TYR A 28 -4.98 -5.13 0.73
N HIS A 29 -4.60 -4.82 1.96
CA HIS A 29 -5.53 -4.53 3.04
C HIS A 29 -6.11 -3.12 2.89
N PHE A 30 -5.30 -2.16 2.44
CA PHE A 30 -5.71 -0.79 2.20
C PHE A 30 -5.20 -0.25 0.87
N VAL A 31 -5.97 0.66 0.29
CA VAL A 31 -5.59 1.47 -0.88
C VAL A 31 -5.69 2.96 -0.53
N ILE A 32 -4.70 3.75 -0.91
CA ILE A 32 -4.71 5.21 -0.76
C ILE A 32 -4.74 5.84 -2.16
N ASN A 33 -5.83 6.51 -2.48
CA ASN A 33 -6.10 7.07 -3.80
C ASN A 33 -5.27 8.32 -4.09
N ASN A 34 -5.06 8.63 -5.37
CA ASN A 34 -4.46 9.87 -5.85
C ASN A 34 -5.49 10.84 -6.48
N GLY A 35 -6.79 10.55 -6.38
CA GLY A 35 -7.87 11.39 -6.92
C GLY A 35 -8.09 11.28 -8.43
N SER A 36 -7.40 10.37 -9.12
CA SER A 36 -7.58 10.13 -10.56
C SER A 36 -8.92 9.52 -10.94
N THR A 37 -9.51 8.72 -10.06
CA THR A 37 -10.77 8.02 -10.32
C THR A 37 -11.95 8.90 -9.91
N HIS A 38 -12.97 9.01 -10.77
CA HIS A 38 -14.18 9.77 -10.48
C HIS A 38 -14.83 9.34 -9.15
N GLY A 39 -15.14 10.31 -8.28
CA GLY A 39 -15.71 10.07 -6.96
C GLY A 39 -14.69 9.64 -5.89
N LYS A 40 -13.39 9.57 -6.23
CA LYS A 40 -12.30 9.43 -5.27
C LYS A 40 -11.56 10.74 -5.12
N ILE A 41 -11.05 10.99 -3.92
CA ILE A 41 -10.21 12.15 -3.64
C ILE A 41 -8.76 11.72 -3.36
N ASP A 42 -7.82 12.62 -3.64
CA ASP A 42 -6.42 12.43 -3.32
C ASP A 42 -6.22 12.22 -1.81
N GLY A 43 -5.48 11.18 -1.44
CA GLY A 43 -5.30 10.76 -0.05
C GLY A 43 -6.44 9.92 0.53
N GLN A 44 -7.53 9.65 -0.20
CA GLN A 44 -8.63 8.83 0.33
C GLN A 44 -8.16 7.41 0.64
N ILE A 45 -8.30 6.99 1.91
CA ILE A 45 -8.01 5.64 2.36
C ILE A 45 -9.24 4.76 2.16
N GLU A 46 -9.07 3.64 1.47
CA GLU A 46 -10.07 2.59 1.31
C GLU A 46 -9.62 1.32 2.03
N ALA A 47 -10.45 0.84 2.95
CA ALA A 47 -10.29 -0.50 3.54
C ALA A 47 -10.83 -1.55 2.57
N SER A 48 -10.02 -2.54 2.25
CA SER A 48 -10.45 -3.66 1.42
C SER A 48 -11.37 -4.63 2.18
N PRO A 49 -12.17 -5.46 1.49
CA PRO A 49 -12.87 -6.58 2.13
C PRO A 49 -11.94 -7.53 2.90
N ARG A 50 -10.67 -7.64 2.47
CA ARG A 50 -9.64 -8.46 3.11
C ARG A 50 -9.28 -7.93 4.49
N TRP A 51 -9.17 -6.60 4.64
CA TRP A 51 -9.03 -5.96 5.95
C TRP A 51 -10.27 -6.19 6.81
N LEU A 52 -11.47 -5.91 6.28
CA LEU A 52 -12.70 -6.03 7.07
C LEU A 52 -12.94 -7.46 7.59
N LYS A 53 -12.58 -8.47 6.79
CA LYS A 53 -12.71 -9.89 7.15
C LYS A 53 -11.47 -10.45 7.85
N GLN A 54 -10.46 -9.61 8.12
CA GLN A 54 -9.18 -10.00 8.73
C GLN A 54 -8.54 -11.21 8.04
N GLN A 55 -8.51 -11.18 6.71
CA GLN A 55 -7.96 -12.22 5.85
C GLN A 55 -6.49 -11.94 5.51
N ASP A 56 -5.72 -13.01 5.27
CA ASP A 56 -4.35 -12.92 4.77
C ASP A 56 -4.26 -12.09 3.48
N GLY A 57 -3.15 -11.38 3.33
CA GLY A 57 -2.74 -10.62 2.14
C GLY A 57 -2.59 -11.47 0.87
N ALA A 58 -2.61 -10.79 -0.27
CA ALA A 58 -2.10 -11.32 -1.54
C ALA A 58 -1.18 -10.29 -2.21
N HIS A 59 -0.32 -9.65 -1.43
CA HIS A 59 0.50 -8.51 -1.85
C HIS A 59 2.01 -8.78 -1.81
N CYS A 60 2.50 -9.76 -1.02
CA CYS A 60 3.91 -10.12 -0.93
C CYS A 60 4.10 -11.57 -0.46
N LYS A 61 4.46 -12.49 -1.37
CA LYS A 61 4.76 -13.89 -1.01
C LYS A 61 6.14 -14.03 -0.33
N ALA A 62 7.08 -13.16 -0.67
CA ALA A 62 8.44 -13.20 -0.15
C ALA A 62 8.45 -13.16 1.38
N SER A 63 9.28 -14.00 2.00
CA SER A 63 9.36 -14.16 3.46
C SER A 63 8.01 -14.44 4.15
N GLY A 64 7.00 -14.95 3.42
CA GLY A 64 5.66 -15.22 3.98
C GLY A 64 4.87 -13.97 4.36
N MET A 65 5.18 -12.80 3.78
CA MET A 65 4.59 -11.51 4.18
C MET A 65 3.08 -11.39 3.96
N ASN A 66 2.48 -12.24 3.13
CA ASN A 66 1.02 -12.32 3.00
C ASN A 66 0.32 -12.69 4.32
N HIS A 67 0.95 -13.50 5.17
CA HIS A 67 0.33 -14.03 6.39
C HIS A 67 0.66 -13.22 7.65
N GLN A 68 1.59 -12.25 7.55
CA GLN A 68 2.11 -11.51 8.71
C GLN A 68 2.20 -10.00 8.48
N GLY A 69 1.98 -9.53 7.26
CA GLY A 69 2.13 -8.13 6.87
C GLY A 69 0.81 -7.47 6.53
N ILE A 70 0.69 -6.17 6.86
CA ILE A 70 -0.43 -5.34 6.42
C ILE A 70 -0.03 -4.60 5.12
N GLY A 71 -0.42 -5.14 3.97
CA GLY A 71 -0.28 -4.48 2.68
C GLY A 71 -1.10 -3.19 2.53
N ILE A 72 -0.40 -2.05 2.42
CA ILE A 72 -0.96 -0.74 2.04
C ILE A 72 -0.42 -0.39 0.65
N CYS A 73 -1.32 -0.10 -0.29
CA CYS A 73 -0.99 0.32 -1.65
C CYS A 73 -1.38 1.77 -1.87
N LEU A 74 -0.48 2.57 -2.43
CA LEU A 74 -0.79 3.91 -2.91
C LEU A 74 -1.04 3.82 -4.42
N VAL A 75 -2.10 4.46 -4.92
CA VAL A 75 -2.35 4.58 -6.36
C VAL A 75 -1.30 5.52 -6.94
N GLY A 76 -0.54 5.06 -7.93
CA GLY A 76 0.54 5.80 -8.56
C GLY A 76 1.69 4.91 -9.05
N ASN A 77 2.57 5.50 -9.84
CA ASN A 77 3.82 4.88 -10.29
C ASN A 77 5.02 5.67 -9.76
N PHE A 78 5.37 5.46 -8.49
CA PHE A 78 6.51 6.15 -7.87
C PHE A 78 7.89 5.67 -8.32
N SER A 79 7.98 4.98 -9.45
CA SER A 79 9.23 4.82 -10.20
C SER A 79 9.41 5.93 -11.23
N LYS A 80 8.37 6.73 -11.48
CA LYS A 80 8.34 7.86 -12.42
C LYS A 80 7.92 9.17 -11.78
N GLU A 81 7.09 9.11 -10.75
CA GLU A 81 6.52 10.30 -10.09
C GLU A 81 6.73 10.30 -8.57
N ARG A 82 6.32 11.38 -7.90
CA ARG A 82 6.36 11.46 -6.45
C ARG A 82 4.98 11.20 -5.84
N VAL A 83 4.99 10.69 -4.61
CA VAL A 83 3.79 10.58 -3.78
C VAL A 83 3.23 11.97 -3.50
N SER A 84 1.91 12.16 -3.64
CA SER A 84 1.27 13.45 -3.33
C SER A 84 1.35 13.76 -1.83
N ARG A 85 1.22 15.04 -1.46
CA ARG A 85 1.19 15.43 -0.03
C ARG A 85 0.02 14.78 0.70
N ASN A 86 -1.18 14.75 0.10
CA ASN A 86 -2.35 14.16 0.74
C ASN A 86 -2.22 12.64 0.89
N GLN A 87 -1.64 11.94 -0.09
CA GLN A 87 -1.30 10.52 0.04
C GLN A 87 -0.31 10.28 1.17
N MET A 88 0.73 11.12 1.28
CA MET A 88 1.71 11.00 2.36
C MET A 88 1.08 11.24 3.73
N ASP A 89 0.24 12.25 3.87
CA ASP A 89 -0.46 12.58 5.10
C ASP A 89 -1.35 11.42 5.55
N SER A 90 -2.15 10.87 4.64
CA SER A 90 -2.99 9.69 4.88
C SER A 90 -2.16 8.45 5.20
N LEU A 91 -1.04 8.25 4.51
CA LEU A 91 -0.16 7.12 4.77
C LEU A 91 0.44 7.19 6.18
N VAL A 92 0.95 8.37 6.57
CA VAL A 92 1.51 8.61 7.91
C VAL A 92 0.44 8.38 8.98
N TYR A 93 -0.78 8.91 8.78
CA TYR A 93 -1.90 8.69 9.69
C TYR A 93 -2.23 7.21 9.85
N LEU A 94 -2.42 6.49 8.74
CA LEU A 94 -2.78 5.08 8.73
C LEU A 94 -1.69 4.22 9.39
N VAL A 95 -0.43 4.45 9.02
CA VAL A 95 0.69 3.66 9.55
C VAL A 95 0.90 3.93 11.03
N ASN A 96 0.84 5.18 11.51
CA ASN A 96 0.92 5.46 12.95
C ASN A 96 -0.23 4.79 13.72
N THR A 97 -1.45 4.81 13.17
CA THR A 97 -2.62 4.16 13.78
C THR A 97 -2.41 2.65 13.92
N LEU A 98 -2.05 1.97 12.83
CA LEU A 98 -1.81 0.52 12.82
C LEU A 98 -0.59 0.13 13.68
N LYS A 99 0.50 0.88 13.56
CA LYS A 99 1.74 0.70 14.33
C LYS A 99 1.45 0.73 15.82
N LYS A 100 0.70 1.74 16.29
CA LYS A 100 0.32 1.90 17.70
C LYS A 100 -0.58 0.75 18.16
N TYR A 101 -1.62 0.43 17.39
CA TYR A 101 -2.61 -0.58 17.79
C TYR A 101 -1.99 -1.99 17.87
N TYR A 102 -1.24 -2.40 16.84
CA TYR A 102 -0.65 -3.73 16.75
C TYR A 102 0.78 -3.82 17.33
N LYS A 103 1.29 -2.73 17.93
CA LYS A 103 2.65 -2.63 18.49
C LYS A 103 3.75 -3.01 17.48
N ILE A 104 3.58 -2.62 16.22
CA ILE A 104 4.54 -2.91 15.16
C ILE A 104 5.75 -1.99 15.34
N PRO A 105 7.00 -2.50 15.43
CA PRO A 105 8.17 -1.63 15.55
C PRO A 105 8.47 -0.94 14.22
N ALA A 106 9.09 0.24 14.26
CA ALA A 106 9.42 1.02 13.06
C ALA A 106 10.33 0.26 12.08
N SER A 107 11.18 -0.65 12.59
CA SER A 107 12.03 -1.53 11.78
C SER A 107 11.26 -2.55 10.93
N ARG A 108 9.95 -2.73 11.18
CA ARG A 108 9.06 -3.61 10.42
C ARG A 108 8.18 -2.87 9.41
N ILE A 109 8.44 -1.58 9.19
CA ILE A 109 7.80 -0.80 8.14
C ILE A 109 8.67 -0.87 6.89
N LEU A 110 8.28 -1.74 5.96
CA LEU A 110 9.07 -2.11 4.79
C LEU A 110 8.33 -1.81 3.49
N GLY A 111 9.09 -1.45 2.45
CA GLY A 111 8.66 -1.50 1.06
C GLY A 111 8.64 -2.93 0.54
N HIS A 112 7.85 -3.22 -0.48
CA HIS A 112 7.81 -4.56 -1.08
C HIS A 112 9.22 -5.03 -1.50
N GLY A 113 9.99 -4.20 -2.19
CA GLY A 113 11.37 -4.50 -2.60
C GLY A 113 12.39 -4.58 -1.46
N GLN A 114 12.03 -4.14 -0.24
CA GLN A 114 12.89 -4.28 0.95
C GLN A 114 12.66 -5.61 1.69
N VAL A 115 11.65 -6.39 1.31
CA VAL A 115 11.39 -7.70 1.92
C VAL A 115 12.41 -8.72 1.39
N PRO A 116 13.10 -9.49 2.26
CA PRO A 116 14.03 -10.51 1.81
C PRO A 116 13.38 -11.51 0.84
N GLY A 117 14.03 -11.73 -0.30
CA GLY A 117 13.54 -12.60 -1.38
C GLY A 117 12.56 -11.93 -2.34
N ALA A 118 12.14 -10.68 -2.11
CA ALA A 118 11.35 -9.94 -3.08
C ALA A 118 12.23 -9.45 -4.23
N ARG A 119 11.74 -9.55 -5.46
CA ARG A 119 12.40 -9.06 -6.69
C ARG A 119 11.46 -8.10 -7.40
N THR A 120 11.42 -6.86 -6.92
CA THR A 120 10.47 -5.84 -7.38
C THR A 120 10.98 -4.44 -7.03
N GLU A 121 10.65 -3.47 -7.88
CA GLU A 121 10.95 -2.06 -7.63
C GLU A 121 9.94 -1.40 -6.67
N CYS A 122 8.72 -1.93 -6.61
CA CYS A 122 7.66 -1.54 -5.68
C CYS A 122 8.20 -1.27 -4.24
N PRO A 123 7.89 -0.13 -3.61
CA PRO A 123 6.91 0.88 -4.00
C PRO A 123 7.42 1.95 -4.99
N GLY A 124 8.58 1.76 -5.62
CA GLY A 124 9.15 2.68 -6.59
C GLY A 124 10.33 3.48 -6.04
N ASN A 125 11.27 3.85 -6.92
CA ASN A 125 12.54 4.50 -6.55
C ASN A 125 12.36 5.93 -6.01
N TYR A 126 11.28 6.62 -6.39
CA TYR A 126 10.95 7.96 -5.92
C TYR A 126 10.03 7.98 -4.70
N PHE A 127 9.70 6.81 -4.12
CA PHE A 127 8.99 6.76 -2.86
C PHE A 127 9.82 7.46 -1.75
N PRO A 128 9.29 8.49 -1.07
CA PRO A 128 10.08 9.38 -0.23
C PRO A 128 10.31 8.79 1.17
N TRP A 129 11.14 7.73 1.26
CA TRP A 129 11.40 7.00 2.50
C TRP A 129 11.89 7.86 3.66
N SER A 130 12.77 8.84 3.39
CA SER A 130 13.33 9.71 4.42
C SER A 130 12.25 10.58 5.07
N GLU A 131 11.45 11.26 4.25
CA GLU A 131 10.31 12.06 4.72
C GLU A 131 9.28 11.19 5.42
N PHE A 132 8.90 10.06 4.82
CA PHE A 132 7.90 9.18 5.41
C PHE A 132 8.34 8.72 6.80
N LYS A 133 9.59 8.25 6.96
CA LYS A 133 10.10 7.77 8.25
C LYS A 133 10.24 8.89 9.29
N SER A 134 10.62 10.12 8.90
CA SER A 134 10.75 11.23 9.85
C SER A 134 9.40 11.68 10.43
N ARG A 135 8.29 11.39 9.74
CA ARG A 135 6.93 11.73 10.16
C ARG A 135 6.24 10.65 11.01
N LEU A 136 6.86 9.48 11.16
CA LEU A 136 6.32 8.40 12.00
C LEU A 136 6.61 8.67 13.48
N ARG A 137 5.63 8.36 14.33
CA ARG A 137 5.71 8.51 15.79
C ARG A 137 5.78 7.14 16.44
#